data_AF-A0A7U9RG23-F1
#
_entry.id   AF-A0A7U9RG23-F1
#
_cell.length_a   1.000
_cell.length_b   1.000
_cell.length_c   1.000
_cell.angle_alpha   90.00
_cell.angle_beta   90.00
_cell.angle_gamma   90.00
#
_symmetry.space_group_name_H-M   'P 1'
#
loop_
_entity.id
_entity.type
_entity.pdbx_description
1 polymer ?
#
loop_
_entity_poly.entity_id
_entity_poly.type
_entity_poly.pdbx_seq_one_letter_code
_entity_poly.pdbx_strand_id
1 'polypeptide(L)'
;MVLQYNSANRTSPNTLVAPITHTTSTLPIVVPIVEKKDSSGKLILDGNVLLGNITCVSKARLSDYITDLSADEMKAVDKAISLSLGINHHYQTLQNMYADKLQYIEKLKNNRTLLQTDLDSKQQQLDKFQELLDTYHFSDIQILADFLVKSQKEM
;
A
#
# COMPACT_ATOMS: atom_id res chain seq x y z
N MET A 1 -16.27 22.45 13.54
CA MET A 1 -15.22 22.79 12.56
C MET A 1 -15.85 23.12 11.22
N VAL A 2 -15.42 24.20 10.56
CA VAL A 2 -15.84 24.52 9.18
C VAL A 2 -15.01 23.71 8.19
N LEU A 3 -15.67 23.03 7.24
CA LEU A 3 -15.01 22.18 6.23
C LEU A 3 -15.03 22.80 4.83
N GLN A 4 -15.96 23.73 4.60
CA GLN A 4 -16.19 24.27 3.27
C GLN A 4 -15.02 25.14 2.82
N TYR A 5 -14.61 24.98 1.56
CA TYR A 5 -13.60 25.80 0.91
C TYR A 5 -13.90 27.31 1.07
N ASN A 6 -12.91 28.08 1.50
CA ASN A 6 -13.05 29.47 1.92
C ASN A 6 -13.76 30.38 0.91
N SER A 7 -13.47 30.27 -0.39
CA SER A 7 -14.11 31.13 -1.39
C SER A 7 -15.62 30.86 -1.51
N ALA A 8 -16.03 29.60 -1.44
CA ALA A 8 -17.44 29.21 -1.42
C ALA A 8 -18.08 29.52 -0.06
N ASN A 9 -17.36 29.31 1.04
CA ASN A 9 -17.81 29.65 2.37
C ASN A 9 -18.07 31.16 2.45
N ARG A 10 -17.25 32.05 1.89
CA ARG A 10 -17.42 33.50 1.98
C ARG A 10 -18.81 34.00 1.54
N THR A 11 -19.31 33.51 0.41
CA THR A 11 -20.56 34.01 -0.20
C THR A 11 -21.79 33.18 0.12
N SER A 12 -21.63 31.92 0.53
CA SER A 12 -22.76 31.05 0.86
C SER A 12 -23.44 31.47 2.17
N PRO A 13 -24.79 31.45 2.28
CA PRO A 13 -25.49 31.67 3.55
C PRO A 13 -25.34 30.49 4.53
N ASN A 14 -25.00 29.32 4.01
CA ASN A 14 -24.79 28.09 4.78
C ASN A 14 -23.35 27.60 4.61
N THR A 15 -22.87 26.79 5.56
CA THR A 15 -21.56 26.14 5.46
C THR A 15 -21.61 24.68 5.86
N LEU A 16 -20.74 23.88 5.24
CA LEU A 16 -20.46 22.52 5.70
C LEU A 16 -19.58 22.56 6.96
N VAL A 17 -19.99 21.81 7.97
CA VAL A 17 -19.29 21.66 9.24
C VAL A 17 -19.22 20.20 9.66
N ALA A 18 -18.23 19.88 10.48
CA ALA A 18 -18.24 18.68 11.31
C ALA A 18 -18.25 19.06 12.80
N PRO A 19 -19.04 18.35 13.62
CA PRO A 19 -19.04 18.55 15.07
C PRO A 19 -17.73 18.05 15.69
N ILE A 20 -17.40 18.60 16.87
CA ILE A 20 -16.29 18.17 17.71
C ILE A 20 -16.90 17.52 18.95
N THR A 21 -16.38 16.36 19.34
CA THR A 21 -16.86 15.56 20.48
C THR A 21 -15.72 15.15 21.39
N HIS A 22 -16.00 15.05 22.68
CA HIS A 22 -15.08 14.47 23.67
C HIS A 22 -15.15 12.93 23.72
N THR A 23 -16.09 12.31 23.00
CA THR A 23 -16.16 10.86 22.89
C THR A 23 -15.02 10.33 22.02
N THR A 24 -14.17 9.50 22.61
CA THR A 24 -13.10 8.80 21.89
C THR A 24 -13.66 7.66 21.06
N SER A 25 -13.09 7.43 19.87
CA SER A 25 -13.42 6.32 19.00
C SER A 25 -12.18 5.83 18.27
N THR A 26 -12.17 4.54 17.92
CA THR A 26 -11.14 3.94 17.06
C THR A 26 -11.48 4.02 15.57
N LEU A 27 -12.66 4.56 15.22
CA LEU A 27 -13.07 4.69 13.83
C LEU A 27 -12.18 5.69 13.09
N PRO A 28 -11.76 5.37 11.84
CA PRO A 28 -10.84 6.23 11.08
C PRO A 28 -11.45 7.57 10.63
N ILE A 29 -12.75 7.78 10.86
CA ILE A 29 -13.48 9.01 10.58
C ILE A 29 -13.63 9.92 11.81
N VAL A 30 -13.06 9.52 12.95
CA VAL A 30 -13.00 10.30 14.18
C VAL A 30 -11.54 10.75 14.36
N VAL A 31 -11.30 12.04 14.16
CA VAL A 31 -9.94 12.60 14.11
C VAL A 31 -9.63 13.34 15.40
N PRO A 32 -8.71 12.85 16.24
CA PRO A 32 -8.30 13.59 17.43
C PRO A 32 -7.59 14.89 17.04
N ILE A 33 -7.87 15.96 17.78
CA ILE A 33 -7.19 17.25 17.63
C ILE A 33 -6.32 17.53 18.85
N VAL A 34 -5.20 18.19 18.63
CA VAL A 34 -4.28 18.59 19.69
C VAL A 34 -4.92 19.71 20.49
N GLU A 35 -4.80 19.65 21.82
CA GLU A 35 -5.22 20.72 22.72
C GLU A 35 -4.70 22.09 22.24
N LYS A 36 -5.62 23.04 22.12
CA LYS A 36 -5.32 24.44 21.80
C LYS A 36 -5.51 25.26 23.05
N LYS A 37 -4.54 26.12 23.35
CA LYS A 37 -4.55 27.04 24.48
C LYS A 37 -4.44 28.47 24.00
N ASP A 38 -5.07 29.39 24.71
CA ASP A 38 -4.91 30.82 24.46
C ASP A 38 -3.56 31.35 25.01
N SER A 39 -3.33 32.65 24.85
CA SER A 39 -2.12 33.33 25.33
C SER A 39 -1.91 33.26 26.85
N SER A 40 -2.96 33.00 27.63
CA SER A 40 -2.91 32.81 29.08
C SER A 40 -2.65 31.35 29.49
N GLY A 41 -2.58 30.44 28.52
CA GLY A 41 -2.45 29.00 28.75
C GLY A 41 -3.77 28.29 29.05
N LYS A 42 -4.91 28.98 28.94
CA LYS A 42 -6.23 28.38 29.15
C LYS A 42 -6.62 27.52 27.94
N LEU A 43 -7.13 26.32 28.20
CA LEU A 43 -7.65 25.43 27.15
C LEU A 43 -8.86 26.07 26.45
N ILE A 44 -8.81 26.15 25.13
CA ILE A 44 -9.88 26.72 24.29
C ILE A 44 -10.48 25.69 23.32
N LEU A 45 -9.75 24.63 22.98
CA LEU A 45 -10.25 23.57 22.13
C LEU A 45 -9.50 22.26 22.37
N ASP A 46 -10.25 21.18 22.55
CA ASP A 46 -9.78 19.79 22.56
C ASP A 46 -10.87 18.86 22.00
N GLY A 47 -10.59 17.57 21.93
CA GLY A 47 -11.53 16.54 21.54
C GLY A 47 -11.25 15.94 20.16
N ASN A 48 -12.30 15.54 19.46
CA ASN A 48 -12.23 14.77 18.22
C ASN A 48 -13.21 15.32 17.18
N VAL A 49 -12.75 15.55 15.96
CA VAL A 49 -13.62 15.92 14.84
C VAL A 49 -14.37 14.68 14.35
N LEU A 50 -15.69 14.72 14.38
CA LEU A 50 -16.56 13.59 14.04
C LEU A 50 -17.06 13.72 12.60
N LEU A 51 -16.34 13.13 11.64
CA LEU A 51 -16.63 13.31 10.22
C LEU A 51 -17.76 12.44 9.69
N GLY A 52 -18.20 11.44 10.45
CA GLY A 52 -19.45 10.72 10.17
C GLY A 52 -20.70 11.61 10.28
N ASN A 53 -20.58 12.78 10.89
CA ASN A 53 -21.68 13.70 11.16
C ASN A 53 -21.48 15.05 10.46
N ILE A 54 -20.85 15.05 9.27
CA ILE A 54 -20.78 16.24 8.43
C ILE A 54 -22.20 16.73 8.12
N THR A 55 -22.45 18.00 8.38
CA THR A 55 -23.77 18.60 8.18
C THR A 55 -23.65 20.01 7.62
N CYS A 56 -24.69 20.45 6.92
CA CYS A 56 -24.82 21.81 6.44
C CYS A 56 -25.58 22.63 7.47
N VAL A 57 -25.02 23.76 7.90
CA VAL A 57 -25.65 24.65 8.86
C VAL A 57 -25.76 26.07 8.31
N SER A 58 -26.80 26.78 8.70
CA SER A 58 -26.87 28.23 8.51
C SER A 58 -25.75 28.90 9.30
N LYS A 59 -25.06 29.85 8.67
CA LYS A 59 -24.02 30.64 9.34
C LYS A 59 -24.54 31.45 10.51
N ALA A 60 -25.84 31.74 10.57
CA ALA A 60 -26.46 32.41 11.71
C ALA A 60 -26.37 31.58 13.02
N ARG A 61 -26.05 30.28 12.92
CA ARG A 61 -25.80 29.40 14.08
C ARG A 61 -24.32 29.35 14.49
N LEU A 62 -23.42 29.95 13.72
CA LEU A 62 -22.02 30.05 14.09
C LEU A 62 -21.83 31.23 15.03
N SER A 63 -21.09 31.01 16.11
CA SER A 63 -20.69 32.04 17.06
C SER A 63 -19.25 32.47 16.76
N ASP A 64 -18.56 32.97 17.77
CA ASP A 64 -17.21 33.46 17.66
C ASP A 64 -16.23 32.40 17.13
N TYR A 65 -15.28 32.88 16.35
CA TYR A 65 -14.12 32.08 15.96
C TYR A 65 -13.29 31.73 17.20
N ILE A 66 -12.87 30.47 17.30
CA ILE A 66 -12.07 29.97 18.43
C ILE A 66 -10.59 29.89 18.06
N THR A 67 -10.25 29.09 17.05
CA THR A 67 -8.88 28.81 16.62
C THR A 67 -8.88 28.05 15.30
N ASP A 68 -7.70 27.90 14.70
CA ASP A 68 -7.46 27.08 13.51
C ASP A 68 -6.84 25.73 13.90
N LEU A 69 -7.12 24.71 13.08
CA LEU A 69 -6.35 23.48 13.11
C LEU A 69 -5.03 23.67 12.34
N SER A 70 -3.99 22.99 12.81
CA SER A 70 -2.71 22.93 12.12
C SER A 70 -2.83 22.24 10.76
N ALA A 71 -1.86 22.47 9.87
CA ALA A 71 -1.84 21.82 8.56
C ALA A 71 -1.84 20.28 8.64
N ASP A 72 -1.19 19.70 9.64
CA ASP A 72 -1.14 18.24 9.79
C ASP A 72 -2.46 17.67 10.34
N GLU A 73 -3.13 18.37 11.25
CA GLU A 73 -4.49 18.04 11.66
C GLU A 73 -5.45 18.12 10.47
N MET A 74 -5.33 19.15 9.63
CA MET A 74 -6.13 19.30 8.41
C MET A 74 -5.90 18.16 7.40
N LYS A 75 -4.65 17.70 7.22
CA LYS A 75 -4.37 16.53 6.37
C LYS A 75 -5.06 15.27 6.90
N ALA A 76 -5.07 15.06 8.22
CA ALA A 76 -5.76 13.94 8.83
C ALA A 76 -7.28 14.05 8.63
N VAL A 77 -7.84 15.26 8.77
CA VAL A 77 -9.25 15.56 8.47
C VAL A 77 -9.57 15.25 7.01
N ASP A 78 -8.81 15.74 6.04
CA ASP A 78 -9.06 15.51 4.61
C ASP A 78 -9.08 14.02 4.26
N LYS A 79 -8.11 13.26 4.79
CA LYS A 79 -8.08 11.80 4.65
C LYS A 79 -9.35 11.17 5.22
N ALA A 80 -9.76 11.57 6.42
CA ALA A 80 -10.94 11.05 7.07
C ALA A 80 -12.26 11.46 6.37
N ILE A 81 -12.36 12.66 5.77
CA ILE A 81 -13.49 13.06 4.91
C ILE A 81 -13.60 12.08 3.74
N SER A 82 -12.46 11.79 3.10
CA SER A 82 -12.42 10.90 1.94
C SER A 82 -12.93 9.48 2.25
N LEU A 83 -12.66 9.00 3.47
CA LEU A 83 -13.15 7.73 3.98
C LEU A 83 -14.63 7.82 4.35
N SER A 84 -15.05 8.88 5.05
CA SER A 84 -16.43 9.06 5.50
C SER A 84 -17.43 9.18 4.35
N LEU A 85 -17.02 9.79 3.23
CA LEU A 85 -17.84 9.96 2.03
C LEU A 85 -17.64 8.85 0.99
N GLY A 86 -16.67 7.95 1.21
CA GLY A 86 -16.34 6.87 0.27
C GLY A 86 -15.73 7.33 -1.07
N ILE A 87 -15.38 8.62 -1.21
CA ILE A 87 -14.92 9.21 -2.48
C ILE A 87 -13.51 8.76 -2.90
N ASN A 88 -12.74 8.15 -1.98
CA ASN A 88 -11.40 7.63 -2.27
C ASN A 88 -11.38 6.12 -2.56
N HIS A 89 -12.51 5.42 -2.47
CA HIS A 89 -12.56 3.95 -2.60
C HIS A 89 -11.96 3.44 -3.92
N HIS A 90 -12.32 4.08 -5.04
CA HIS A 90 -11.85 3.70 -6.37
C HIS A 90 -10.32 3.82 -6.50
N TYR A 91 -9.76 4.97 -6.11
CA TYR A 91 -8.33 5.22 -6.19
C TYR A 91 -7.54 4.31 -5.25
N GLN A 92 -8.05 4.07 -4.05
CA GLN A 92 -7.42 3.14 -3.10
C GLN A 92 -7.39 1.71 -3.66
N THR A 93 -8.46 1.28 -4.32
CA THR A 93 -8.51 -0.02 -5.00
C THR A 93 -7.47 -0.11 -6.12
N LEU A 94 -7.34 0.94 -6.94
CA LEU A 94 -6.32 1.01 -8.00
C LEU A 94 -4.90 0.95 -7.43
N GLN A 95 -4.62 1.67 -6.33
CA GLN A 95 -3.31 1.67 -5.67
C GLN A 95 -2.96 0.29 -5.10
N ASN A 96 -3.93 -0.40 -4.48
CA ASN A 96 -3.73 -1.76 -3.98
C ASN A 96 -3.42 -2.73 -5.12
N MET A 97 -4.21 -2.71 -6.19
CA MET A 97 -3.96 -3.55 -7.37
C MET A 97 -2.59 -3.26 -8.01
N TYR A 98 -2.16 -2.01 -8.03
CA TYR A 98 -0.84 -1.64 -8.53
C TYR A 98 0.27 -2.22 -7.65
N ALA A 99 0.16 -2.10 -6.33
CA ALA A 99 1.12 -2.68 -5.38
C ALA A 99 1.21 -4.20 -5.51
N ASP A 100 0.07 -4.89 -5.62
CA ASP A 100 0.01 -6.34 -5.82
C ASP A 100 0.70 -6.76 -7.12
N LYS A 101 0.48 -6.00 -8.21
CA LYS A 101 1.15 -6.24 -9.50
C LYS A 101 2.66 -6.08 -9.38
N LEU A 102 3.16 -5.05 -8.68
CA LEU A 102 4.59 -4.88 -8.44
C LEU A 102 5.17 -6.06 -7.66
N GLN A 103 4.50 -6.49 -6.60
CA GLN A 103 4.92 -7.66 -5.82
C GLN A 103 4.96 -8.93 -6.68
N TYR A 104 3.98 -9.11 -7.57
CA TYR A 104 3.93 -10.25 -8.47
C TYR A 104 5.07 -10.20 -9.51
N ILE A 105 5.38 -9.03 -10.06
CA ILE A 105 6.52 -8.85 -10.97
C ILE A 105 7.84 -9.26 -10.28
N GLU A 106 8.05 -8.87 -9.03
CA GLU A 106 9.24 -9.28 -8.27
C GLU A 106 9.30 -10.80 -8.07
N LYS A 107 8.16 -11.44 -7.76
CA LYS A 107 8.10 -12.92 -7.70
C LYS A 107 8.46 -13.56 -9.05
N LEU A 108 7.97 -13.02 -10.16
CA LEU A 108 8.29 -13.53 -11.50
C LEU A 108 9.78 -13.39 -11.83
N LYS A 109 10.41 -12.26 -11.47
CA LYS A 109 11.87 -12.05 -11.66
C LYS A 109 12.69 -13.06 -10.87
N ASN A 110 12.32 -13.30 -9.61
CA ASN A 110 12.99 -14.28 -8.75
C ASN A 110 12.86 -15.70 -9.34
N ASN A 111 11.65 -16.10 -9.73
CA ASN A 111 11.41 -17.39 -10.36
C ASN A 111 12.20 -17.55 -11.66
N ARG A 112 12.22 -16.52 -12.51
CA ARG A 112 13.02 -16.52 -13.74
C ARG A 112 14.50 -16.73 -13.45
N THR A 113 15.03 -16.06 -12.43
CA THR A 113 16.44 -16.18 -12.04
C THR A 113 16.76 -17.59 -11.57
N LEU A 114 15.91 -18.16 -10.71
CA LEU A 114 16.07 -19.54 -10.23
C LEU A 114 16.04 -20.57 -11.37
N LEU A 115 15.07 -20.43 -12.29
CA LEU A 115 14.97 -21.31 -13.45
C LEU A 115 16.16 -21.17 -14.39
N GLN A 116 16.68 -19.96 -14.57
CA GLN A 116 17.89 -19.75 -15.37
C GLN A 116 19.09 -20.46 -14.73
N THR A 117 19.27 -20.33 -13.42
CA THR A 117 20.35 -21.02 -12.70
C THR A 117 20.23 -22.55 -12.79
N ASP A 118 19.03 -23.11 -12.66
CA ASP A 118 18.82 -24.55 -12.82
C ASP A 118 19.11 -25.00 -14.25
N LEU A 119 18.67 -24.23 -15.25
CA LEU A 119 18.95 -24.50 -16.65
C LEU A 119 20.46 -24.47 -16.96
N ASP A 120 21.17 -23.46 -16.46
CA ASP A 120 22.63 -23.34 -16.61
C ASP A 120 23.34 -24.53 -15.94
N SER A 121 22.89 -24.96 -14.76
CA SER A 121 23.44 -26.12 -14.06
C SER A 121 23.22 -27.42 -14.85
N LYS A 122 22.04 -27.62 -15.44
CA LYS A 122 21.76 -28.80 -16.27
C LYS A 122 22.58 -28.78 -17.55
N GLN A 123 22.73 -27.62 -18.18
CA GLN A 123 23.56 -27.47 -19.37
C GLN A 123 25.02 -27.84 -19.07
N GLN A 124 25.59 -27.34 -17.96
CA GLN A 124 26.94 -27.73 -17.54
C GLN A 124 27.11 -29.23 -17.28
N GLN A 125 26.08 -29.91 -16.77
CA GLN A 125 26.11 -31.36 -16.62
C GLN A 125 26.11 -32.09 -17.96
N LEU A 126 25.26 -31.64 -18.90
CA LEU A 126 25.23 -32.19 -20.25
C LEU A 126 26.56 -31.98 -20.97
N ASP A 127 27.16 -30.79 -20.86
CA ASP A 127 28.46 -30.47 -21.45
C ASP A 127 29.56 -31.40 -20.91
N LYS A 128 29.57 -31.67 -19.60
CA LYS A 128 30.49 -32.64 -18.97
C LYS A 128 30.27 -34.06 -19.47
N PHE A 129 29.02 -34.50 -19.65
CA PHE A 129 28.74 -35.81 -20.21
C PHE A 129 29.23 -35.92 -21.65
N GLN A 130 29.04 -34.87 -22.46
CA GLN A 130 29.54 -34.84 -23.82
C GLN A 130 31.07 -34.90 -23.84
N GLU A 131 31.74 -34.12 -22.99
CA GLU A 131 33.21 -34.15 -22.87
C GLU A 131 33.74 -35.55 -22.49
N LEU A 132 33.05 -36.26 -21.59
CA LEU A 132 33.38 -37.65 -21.25
C LEU A 132 33.19 -38.60 -22.44
N LEU A 133 32.06 -38.50 -23.15
CA LEU A 133 31.82 -39.32 -24.35
C LEU A 133 32.93 -39.10 -25.39
N ASP A 134 33.27 -37.83 -25.65
CA ASP A 134 34.31 -37.45 -26.60
C ASP A 134 35.69 -37.99 -26.17
N THR A 135 36.02 -37.89 -24.87
CA THR A 135 37.28 -38.38 -24.27
C THR A 135 37.45 -39.89 -24.45
N TYR A 136 36.37 -40.66 -24.30
CA TYR A 136 36.39 -42.12 -24.45
C TYR A 136 35.92 -42.60 -25.83
N HIS A 137 35.76 -41.69 -26.79
CA HIS A 137 35.36 -41.96 -28.17
C HIS A 137 34.04 -42.71 -28.34
N PHE A 138 33.07 -42.46 -27.46
CA PHE A 138 31.70 -42.92 -27.60
C PHE A 138 30.86 -41.87 -28.33
N SER A 139 30.06 -42.27 -29.32
CA SER A 139 29.22 -41.31 -30.07
C SER A 139 27.98 -40.87 -29.31
N ASP A 140 27.47 -41.70 -28.40
CA ASP A 140 26.29 -41.41 -27.59
C ASP A 140 26.26 -42.27 -26.31
N ILE A 141 25.30 -41.94 -25.44
CA ILE A 141 25.09 -42.63 -24.16
C ILE A 141 24.67 -44.10 -24.35
N GLN A 142 23.99 -44.44 -25.44
CA GLN A 142 23.54 -45.81 -25.68
C GLN A 142 24.73 -46.73 -25.96
N ILE A 143 25.70 -46.28 -26.77
CA ILE A 143 26.91 -47.06 -27.03
C ILE A 143 27.74 -47.25 -25.75
N LEU A 144 27.86 -46.20 -24.93
CA LEU A 144 28.51 -46.31 -23.63
C LEU A 144 27.81 -47.34 -22.74
N ALA A 145 26.47 -47.30 -22.65
CA ALA A 145 25.70 -48.26 -21.87
C ALA A 145 25.90 -49.71 -22.35
N ASP A 146 25.85 -49.92 -23.68
CA ASP A 146 26.06 -51.24 -24.29
C ASP A 146 27.48 -51.77 -24.03
N PHE A 147 28.49 -50.90 -24.06
CA PHE A 147 29.87 -51.24 -23.70
C PHE A 147 29.97 -51.72 -22.25
N LEU A 148 29.43 -50.96 -21.29
CA LEU A 148 29.47 -51.31 -19.86
C LEU A 148 28.76 -52.64 -19.56
N VAL A 149 27.62 -52.90 -20.21
CA VAL A 149 26.86 -54.16 -20.06
C VAL A 149 27.66 -55.35 -20.58
N LYS A 150 28.38 -55.21 -21.70
CA LYS A 150 29.27 -56.27 -22.20
C LYS A 150 30.43 -56.51 -21.24
N SER A 151 31.09 -55.46 -20.76
CA SER A 151 32.22 -55.57 -19.83
C SER A 151 31.86 -56.25 -18.51
N GLN A 152 30.62 -56.12 -18.04
CA GLN A 152 30.15 -56.82 -16.83
C GLN A 152 29.86 -58.31 -17.03
N LYS A 153 29.60 -58.77 -18.26
CA LYS A 153 29.37 -60.20 -18.55
C LYS A 153 30.65 -60.99 -18.78
N GLU A 154 31.77 -60.30 -18.97
CA GLU A 154 33.10 -60.88 -19.20
C GLU A 154 33.94 -60.98 -17.91
N MET A 155 33.44 -60.48 -16.78
CA MET A 155 33.94 -60.73 -15.41
C MET A 155 33.17 -61.87 -14.75
#